data_AF-A0A939JL19-F1
#
_entry.id   AF-A0A939JL19-F1
#
_cell.length_a   1.000
_cell.length_b   1.000
_cell.length_c   1.000
_cell.angle_alpha   90.00
_cell.angle_beta   90.00
_cell.angle_gamma   90.00
#
_symmetry.space_group_name_H-M   'P 1'
#
loop_
_entity.id
_entity.type
_entity.pdbx_description
1 polymer ?
#
loop_
_entity_poly.entity_id
_entity_poly.type
_entity_poly.pdbx_seq_one_letter_code
_entity_poly.pdbx_strand_id
1 'polypeptide(L)'
;MRYTTPDGFLVTKALTRGPFRSDQVRAAAGRITGSGSYRGPDFSEGEHWLHKCANGFGPEGTGNAESWLKAGHTQHLAFIVHQLRMNSGLLA
;
A
#
# COMPACT_ATOMS: atom_id res chain seq x y z
N MET A 1 7.94 2.45 -3.32
CA MET A 1 6.94 2.72 -2.28
C MET A 1 7.29 1.91 -1.04
N ARG A 2 6.98 2.47 0.14
CA ARG A 2 7.26 1.89 1.45
C ARG A 2 5.91 1.58 2.10
N TYR A 3 5.63 0.31 2.40
CA TYR A 3 4.47 -0.11 3.18
C TYR A 3 4.89 -0.32 4.63
N THR A 4 4.22 0.33 5.58
CA THR A 4 4.56 0.30 7.01
C THR A 4 3.96 -0.94 7.68
N THR A 5 4.82 -1.75 8.30
CA THR A 5 4.46 -2.91 9.12
C THR A 5 4.68 -2.57 10.61
N PRO A 6 4.23 -3.41 11.55
CA PRO A 6 4.48 -3.19 12.97
C PRO A 6 5.96 -3.10 13.34
N ASP A 7 6.81 -3.84 12.63
CA ASP A 7 8.21 -4.09 12.93
C ASP A 7 9.17 -3.47 11.90
N GLY A 8 8.66 -2.83 10.85
CA GLY A 8 9.49 -2.24 9.80
C GLY A 8 8.73 -1.83 8.55
N PHE A 9 9.31 -2.14 7.40
CA PHE A 9 8.77 -1.73 6.11
C PHE A 9 8.96 -2.78 5.02
N LEU A 10 7.91 -2.99 4.21
CA LEU A 10 8.05 -3.63 2.90
C LEU A 10 8.39 -2.55 1.87
N VAL A 11 9.51 -2.71 1.17
CA VAL A 11 9.96 -1.76 0.14
C VAL A 11 9.76 -2.39 -1.23
N THR A 12 9.00 -1.71 -2.08
CA THR A 12 8.79 -2.14 -3.46
C THR A 12 9.23 -1.07 -4.46
N LYS A 13 9.80 -1.52 -5.57
CA LYS A 13 10.10 -0.70 -6.74
C LYS A 13 9.11 -1.05 -7.83
N ALA A 14 8.49 -0.03 -8.40
CA ALA A 14 7.54 -0.18 -9.49
C ALA A 14 8.11 0.56 -10.71
N LEU A 15 7.94 -0.03 -11.90
CA LEU A 15 8.39 0.60 -13.13
C LEU A 15 7.61 1.89 -13.39
N THR A 16 8.31 2.91 -13.87
CA THR A 16 7.70 4.20 -14.27
C THR A 16 7.36 4.25 -15.76
N ARG A 17 7.92 3.36 -16.58
CA ARG A 17 7.74 3.29 -18.04
C ARG A 17 8.02 1.88 -18.59
N GLY A 18 7.65 1.63 -19.84
CA GLY A 18 7.94 0.39 -20.59
C GLY A 18 6.71 -0.49 -20.85
N PRO A 19 6.82 -1.47 -21.76
CA PRO A 19 5.67 -2.25 -22.26
C PRO A 19 5.03 -3.16 -21.19
N PHE A 20 5.81 -3.62 -20.20
CA PHE A 20 5.32 -4.47 -19.11
C PHE A 20 5.11 -3.70 -17.80
N ARG A 21 5.05 -2.36 -17.89
CA ARG A 21 4.97 -1.51 -16.71
C ARG A 21 3.78 -1.91 -15.84
N SER A 22 2.60 -2.00 -16.42
CA SER A 22 1.37 -2.27 -15.68
C SER A 22 1.43 -3.62 -14.96
N ASP A 23 1.83 -4.69 -15.64
CA ASP A 23 1.92 -6.03 -15.05
C ASP A 23 2.93 -6.08 -13.88
N GLN A 24 4.09 -5.45 -14.04
CA GLN A 24 5.09 -5.39 -12.96
C GLN A 24 4.64 -4.53 -11.79
N VAL A 25 3.94 -3.43 -12.05
CA VAL A 25 3.34 -2.56 -11.04
C VAL A 25 2.26 -3.33 -10.26
N ARG A 26 1.41 -4.11 -10.94
CA ARG A 26 0.43 -4.99 -10.29
C ARG A 26 1.09 -6.09 -9.48
N ALA A 27 2.09 -6.76 -10.03
CA ALA A 27 2.85 -7.79 -9.30
C ALA A 27 3.51 -7.20 -8.04
N ALA A 28 4.00 -5.96 -8.10
CA ALA A 28 4.52 -5.24 -6.94
C ALA A 28 3.44 -4.97 -5.88
N ALA A 29 2.23 -4.58 -6.27
CA ALA A 29 1.10 -4.44 -5.35
C ALA A 29 0.64 -5.80 -4.80
N GLY A 30 0.64 -6.85 -5.62
CA GLY A 30 0.33 -8.23 -5.26
C GLY A 30 1.24 -8.77 -4.16
N ARG A 31 2.55 -8.51 -4.24
CA ARG A 31 3.50 -8.89 -3.17
C ARG A 31 3.20 -8.21 -1.83
N ILE A 32 2.72 -6.96 -1.85
CA ILE A 32 2.33 -6.25 -0.62
C ILE A 32 1.03 -6.84 -0.09
N THR A 33 0.00 -6.92 -0.94
CA THR A 33 -1.36 -7.35 -0.55
C THR A 33 -1.42 -8.83 -0.17
N GLY A 34 -0.53 -9.66 -0.70
CA GLY A 34 -0.35 -11.07 -0.31
C GLY A 34 0.57 -11.27 0.89
N SER A 35 1.14 -10.21 1.47
CA SER A 35 1.94 -10.34 2.70
C SER A 35 1.04 -10.50 3.92
N GLY A 36 1.50 -11.23 4.93
CA GLY A 36 0.80 -11.32 6.22
C GLY A 36 0.71 -9.99 6.98
N SER A 37 1.41 -8.95 6.54
CA SER A 37 1.37 -7.60 7.11
C SER A 37 0.30 -6.71 6.48
N TYR A 38 -0.33 -7.14 5.38
CA TYR A 38 -1.36 -6.35 4.72
C TYR A 38 -2.65 -6.32 5.55
N ARG A 39 -3.11 -5.13 5.91
CA ARG A 39 -4.24 -4.91 6.82
C ARG A 39 -5.63 -4.98 6.17
N GLY A 40 -5.72 -5.33 4.89
CA GLY A 40 -6.99 -5.42 4.17
C GLY A 40 -7.46 -4.09 3.56
N PRO A 41 -8.31 -4.14 2.51
CA PRO A 41 -8.68 -2.97 1.71
C PRO A 41 -9.43 -1.89 2.51
N ASP A 42 -10.14 -2.29 3.56
CA ASP A 42 -10.97 -1.38 4.35
C ASP A 42 -10.20 -0.63 5.45
N PHE A 43 -8.90 -0.90 5.63
CA PHE A 43 -8.11 -0.26 6.68
C PHE A 43 -7.83 1.22 6.39
N SER A 44 -7.56 1.57 5.13
CA SER A 44 -7.39 2.95 4.68
C SER A 44 -7.50 3.06 3.17
N GLU A 45 -7.66 4.28 2.65
CA GLU A 45 -7.61 4.56 1.21
C GLU A 45 -6.30 4.09 0.55
N GLY A 46 -5.18 4.06 1.29
CA GLY A 46 -3.91 3.53 0.79
C GLY A 46 -3.97 2.02 0.60
N GLU A 47 -4.56 1.30 1.54
CA GLU A 47 -4.78 -0.14 1.44
C GLU A 47 -5.79 -0.50 0.35
N HIS A 48 -6.88 0.26 0.21
CA HIS A 48 -7.87 0.11 -0.85
C HIS A 48 -7.26 0.29 -2.23
N TRP A 49 -6.46 1.35 -2.41
CA TRP A 49 -5.78 1.61 -3.67
C TRP A 49 -4.81 0.49 -4.04
N LEU A 50 -4.04 -0.02 -3.08
CA LEU A 50 -3.16 -1.18 -3.29
C LEU A 50 -3.94 -2.42 -3.69
N HIS A 51 -5.10 -2.68 -3.06
CA HIS A 51 -5.96 -3.80 -3.39
C HIS A 51 -6.45 -3.73 -4.84
N LYS A 52 -6.96 -2.57 -5.26
CA LYS A 52 -7.42 -2.33 -6.63
C LYS A 52 -6.29 -2.43 -7.65
N CYS A 53 -5.10 -1.94 -7.29
CA CYS A 53 -3.92 -2.06 -8.13
C CYS A 53 -3.54 -3.54 -8.32
N ALA A 54 -3.49 -4.33 -7.25
CA ALA A 54 -3.14 -5.74 -7.31
C ALA A 54 -4.15 -6.59 -8.13
N ASN A 55 -5.45 -6.31 -8.00
CA ASN A 55 -6.53 -7.14 -8.55
C ASN A 55 -7.16 -6.61 -9.86
N GLY A 56 -6.72 -5.47 -10.38
CA GLY A 56 -7.25 -4.94 -11.64
C GLY A 56 -6.63 -5.58 -12.89
N PHE A 57 -7.09 -5.15 -14.07
CA PHE A 57 -6.62 -5.62 -15.38
C PHE A 57 -6.13 -4.48 -16.28
N GLY A 58 -5.17 -4.75 -17.16
CA GLY A 58 -4.62 -3.75 -18.09
C GLY A 58 -3.93 -2.57 -17.38
N PRO A 59 -3.87 -1.38 -17.98
CA PRO A 59 -3.14 -0.23 -17.41
C PRO A 59 -3.90 0.53 -16.31
N GLU A 60 -5.22 0.42 -16.26
CA GLU A 60 -6.06 1.19 -15.34
C GLU A 60 -5.81 0.86 -13.86
N GLY A 61 -5.79 1.87 -12.99
CA GLY A 61 -5.58 1.64 -11.56
C GLY A 61 -4.12 1.32 -11.16
N THR A 62 -3.17 1.27 -12.10
CA THR A 62 -1.72 1.11 -11.78
C THR A 62 -1.06 2.42 -11.33
N GLY A 63 -1.75 3.55 -11.52
CA GLY A 63 -1.31 4.89 -11.13
C GLY A 63 -0.01 5.34 -11.78
N ASN A 64 0.65 6.33 -11.20
CA ASN A 64 1.99 6.81 -11.54
C ASN A 64 2.87 6.91 -10.27
N ALA A 65 4.08 7.45 -10.38
CA ALA A 65 4.98 7.58 -9.22
C ALA A 65 4.34 8.37 -8.06
N GLU A 66 3.60 9.44 -8.36
CA GLU A 66 2.88 10.24 -7.39
C GLU A 66 1.76 9.43 -6.71
N SER A 67 0.96 8.66 -7.47
CA SER A 67 -0.08 7.79 -6.90
C SER A 67 0.50 6.80 -5.90
N TRP A 68 1.65 6.19 -6.23
CA TRP A 68 2.36 5.25 -5.37
C TRP A 68 2.92 5.92 -4.11
N LEU A 69 3.44 7.16 -4.23
CA LEU A 69 3.88 7.93 -3.06
C LEU A 69 2.69 8.30 -2.17
N LYS A 70 1.59 8.80 -2.74
CA LYS A 70 0.38 9.17 -2.01
C LYS A 70 -0.20 7.98 -1.26
N ALA A 71 -0.38 6.84 -1.92
CA ALA A 71 -0.88 5.61 -1.29
C ALA A 71 -0.01 5.17 -0.11
N GLY A 72 1.32 5.24 -0.25
CA GLY A 72 2.24 4.90 0.84
C GLY A 72 2.19 5.85 2.03
N HIS A 73 2.06 7.16 1.80
CA HIS A 73 1.90 8.13 2.89
C HIS A 73 0.55 7.99 3.59
N THR A 74 -0.54 7.85 2.82
CA THR A 74 -1.88 7.62 3.37
C THR A 74 -1.90 6.38 4.24
N GLN A 75 -1.36 5.26 3.75
CA GLN A 75 -1.23 4.03 4.51
C GLN A 75 -0.41 4.23 5.79
N HIS A 76 0.75 4.89 5.70
CA HIS A 76 1.61 5.13 6.85
C HIS A 76 0.90 5.93 7.94
N LEU A 77 0.25 7.04 7.57
CA LEU A 77 -0.49 7.89 8.50
C LEU A 77 -1.65 7.13 9.15
N ALA A 78 -2.41 6.35 8.37
CA ALA A 78 -3.48 5.51 8.90
C ALA A 78 -2.97 4.50 9.93
N PHE A 79 -1.82 3.86 9.64
CA PHE A 79 -1.18 2.95 10.58
C PHE A 79 -0.76 3.65 11.88
N ILE A 80 -0.10 4.82 11.80
CA ILE A 80 0.34 5.57 12.99
C ILE A 80 -0.86 6.01 13.83
N VAL A 81 -1.91 6.55 13.22
CA VAL A 81 -3.14 6.94 13.94
C VAL A 81 -3.77 5.74 14.63
N HIS A 82 -3.83 4.58 13.97
CA HIS A 82 -4.33 3.36 14.58
C HIS A 82 -3.47 2.91 15.76
N GLN A 83 -2.14 2.89 15.63
CA GLN A 83 -1.24 2.53 16.73
C GLN A 83 -1.38 3.48 17.93
N LEU A 84 -1.47 4.79 17.68
CA LEU A 84 -1.69 5.76 18.75
C LEU A 84 -3.03 5.51 19.45
N ARG A 85 -4.11 5.25 18.73
CA ARG A 85 -5.42 4.92 19.34
C ARG A 85 -5.37 3.67 20.19
N MET A 86 -4.67 2.63 19.74
CA MET A 86 -4.55 1.37 20.49
C MET A 86 -3.61 1.50 21.69
N ASN A 87 -2.60 2.37 21.62
CA ASN A 87 -1.63 2.58 22.70
C ASN A 87 -2.05 3.66 23.71
N SER A 88 -2.96 4.57 23.33
CA SER A 88 -3.55 5.57 24.23
C SER A 88 -4.66 5.02 25.15
N GLY A 89 -5.01 3.73 25.02
CA GLY A 89 -5.88 3.02 25.96
C GLY A 89 -5.29 2.85 27.37
N LEU A 90 -4.10 3.39 27.65
CA LEU A 90 -3.50 3.45 28.99
C LEU A 90 -3.91 4.71 29.80
N LEU A 91 -4.81 5.55 29.26
CA LEU A 91 -5.30 6.77 29.91
C LEU A 91 -6.84 6.83 30.04
N ALA A 92 -7.54 5.69 29.94
CA ALA A 92 -8.96 5.56 30.25
C ALA A 92 -9.17 4.77 31.54
#